data_AF-A0AAF0G0P2-F1
#
_entry.id   AF-A0AAF0G0P2-F1
#
_cell.length_a   1.000
_cell.length_b   1.000
_cell.length_c   1.000
_cell.angle_alpha   90.00
_cell.angle_beta   90.00
_cell.angle_gamma   90.00
#
_symmetry.space_group_name_H-M   'P 1'
#
loop_
_entity.id
_entity.type
_entity.pdbx_description
1 polymer ?
#
loop_
_entity_poly.entity_id
_entity_poly.type
_entity_poly.pdbx_seq_one_letter_code
_entity_poly.pdbx_strand_id
1 'polypeptide(L)'
;MSKSQENIVEIKCSAIQSIKFIENSLVITPEQPNSLPPDISNSGDIWTIDLNCGRKGDKSVAEKFTNISGGGAHVFSPNSTKDENPSQLNFYFGILVEFNLEGKKYMMNLYLGQGHQVRNNWWIGGNFVFQGKGSCILCIVSLPDGMIEMIYKIKGGVSGFELNSWLN
;
A
#
# COMPACT_ATOMS: atom_id res chain seq x y z
N MET A 1 9.73 3.24 -27.09
CA MET A 1 10.37 2.43 -26.03
C MET A 1 9.72 2.79 -24.70
N SER A 2 9.28 1.78 -23.93
CA SER A 2 8.86 1.97 -22.54
C SER A 2 10.06 2.50 -21.73
N LYS A 3 9.81 3.48 -20.86
CA LYS A 3 10.85 4.08 -20.01
C LYS A 3 10.57 3.72 -18.56
N SER A 4 11.62 3.31 -17.86
CA SER A 4 11.58 3.15 -16.42
C SER A 4 11.65 4.52 -15.75
N GLN A 5 11.00 4.67 -14.61
CA GLN A 5 11.04 5.87 -13.78
C GLN A 5 10.97 5.49 -12.30
N GLU A 6 11.45 6.36 -11.43
CA GLU A 6 11.36 6.20 -9.98
C GLU A 6 9.90 6.29 -9.53
N ASN A 7 9.52 5.41 -8.60
CA ASN A 7 8.19 5.38 -8.02
C ASN A 7 8.33 5.26 -6.52
N ILE A 8 8.31 6.42 -5.88
CA ILE A 8 8.50 6.55 -4.44
C ILE A 8 7.14 6.62 -3.75
N VAL A 9 7.00 5.85 -2.68
CA VAL A 9 5.90 5.89 -1.74
C VAL A 9 6.42 5.83 -0.31
N GLU A 10 5.80 6.61 0.56
CA GLU A 10 6.16 6.69 1.97
C GLU A 10 5.05 6.12 2.86
N ILE A 11 5.44 5.42 3.93
CA ILE A 11 4.54 5.01 5.00
C ILE A 11 5.08 5.56 6.31
N LYS A 12 4.31 6.44 6.96
CA LYS A 12 4.66 7.02 8.25
C LYS A 12 3.90 6.33 9.37
N CYS A 13 4.62 5.68 10.28
CA CYS A 13 4.08 5.08 11.50
C CYS A 13 5.22 4.69 12.45
N SER A 14 5.20 5.20 13.68
CA SER A 14 6.21 4.87 14.71
C SER A 14 6.17 3.42 15.20
N ALA A 15 5.04 2.74 15.02
CA ALA A 15 4.90 1.34 15.41
C ALA A 15 5.52 0.37 14.40
N ILE A 16 5.81 0.79 13.16
CA ILE A 16 6.40 -0.09 12.15
C ILE A 16 7.89 -0.30 12.47
N GLN A 17 8.27 -1.55 12.71
CA GLN A 17 9.66 -1.96 12.95
C GLN A 17 10.37 -2.41 11.68
N SER A 18 9.65 -3.00 10.73
CA SER A 18 10.23 -3.37 9.45
C SER A 18 9.19 -3.42 8.33
N ILE A 19 9.64 -3.13 7.12
CA ILE A 19 8.92 -3.38 5.88
C ILE A 19 9.81 -4.23 4.98
N LYS A 20 9.26 -5.32 4.43
CA LYS A 20 9.94 -6.19 3.48
C LYS A 20 9.11 -6.33 2.22
N PHE A 21 9.76 -6.32 1.06
CA PHE A 21 9.11 -6.69 -0.19
C PHE A 21 8.68 -8.16 -0.15
N ILE A 22 7.46 -8.46 -0.60
CA ILE A 22 6.99 -9.83 -0.80
C ILE A 22 7.48 -10.28 -2.17
N GLU A 23 8.38 -11.27 -2.21
CA GLU A 23 8.92 -11.79 -3.47
C GLU A 23 7.82 -12.28 -4.41
N ASN A 24 8.04 -12.10 -5.72
CA ASN A 24 7.09 -12.48 -6.78
C ASN A 24 5.70 -11.83 -6.70
N SER A 25 5.53 -10.77 -5.91
CA SER A 25 4.25 -10.05 -5.78
C SER A 25 4.04 -8.92 -6.79
N LEU A 26 5.09 -8.51 -7.52
CA LEU A 26 4.98 -7.44 -8.53
C LEU A 26 4.07 -7.90 -9.67
N VAL A 27 3.02 -7.13 -9.91
CA VAL A 27 2.21 -7.22 -11.12
C VAL A 27 2.25 -5.86 -11.80
N ILE A 28 2.74 -5.87 -13.04
CA ILE A 28 2.95 -4.71 -13.88
C ILE A 28 2.32 -4.94 -15.25
N THR A 29 1.92 -3.87 -15.90
CA THR A 29 1.44 -3.94 -17.29
C THR A 29 2.48 -4.61 -18.19
N PRO A 30 2.08 -5.52 -19.11
CA PRO A 30 3.02 -6.22 -19.98
C PRO A 30 4.00 -5.29 -20.70
N GLU A 31 5.23 -5.78 -20.89
CA GLU A 31 6.34 -5.10 -21.60
C GLU A 31 6.86 -3.81 -20.94
N GLN A 32 6.43 -3.52 -19.71
CA GLN A 32 7.03 -2.44 -18.93
C GLN A 32 8.32 -2.91 -18.23
N PRO A 33 9.36 -2.07 -18.22
CA PRO A 33 10.59 -2.37 -17.49
C PRO A 33 10.32 -2.30 -15.97
N ASN A 34 11.12 -3.04 -15.21
CA ASN A 34 11.17 -2.96 -13.75
C ASN A 34 12.56 -3.34 -13.26
N SER A 35 12.93 -2.81 -12.11
CA SER A 35 14.12 -3.23 -11.35
C SER A 35 13.64 -3.72 -9.98
N LEU A 36 13.67 -5.03 -9.78
CA LEU A 36 13.35 -5.67 -8.50
C LEU A 36 14.62 -6.09 -7.76
N PRO A 37 14.59 -6.17 -6.42
CA PRO A 37 13.51 -5.71 -5.54
C PRO A 37 13.46 -4.17 -5.44
N PRO A 38 12.38 -3.56 -4.90
CA PRO A 38 12.39 -2.15 -4.54
C PRO A 38 13.42 -1.85 -3.45
N ASP A 39 13.96 -0.64 -3.46
CA ASP A 39 14.78 -0.12 -2.37
C ASP A 39 13.88 0.33 -1.22
N ILE A 40 14.11 -0.23 -0.03
CA ILE A 40 13.34 0.08 1.18
C ILE A 40 14.29 0.66 2.22
N SER A 41 13.99 1.86 2.68
CA SER A 41 14.77 2.56 3.70
C SER A 41 13.87 3.15 4.78
N ASN A 42 14.45 3.40 5.94
CA ASN A 42 13.77 4.00 7.08
C ASN A 42 14.53 5.23 7.57
N SER A 43 13.79 6.29 7.91
CA SER A 43 14.28 7.48 8.59
C SER A 43 13.30 7.87 9.69
N GLY A 44 13.57 7.41 10.91
CA GLY A 44 12.66 7.60 12.06
C GLY A 44 11.34 6.84 11.84
N ASP A 45 10.23 7.56 11.87
CA ASP A 45 8.89 6.97 11.70
C ASP A 45 8.47 6.85 10.22
N ILE A 46 9.32 7.23 9.27
CA ILE A 46 9.01 7.25 7.84
C ILE A 46 9.77 6.11 7.15
N TRP A 47 9.00 5.23 6.50
CA TRP A 47 9.51 4.20 5.61
C TRP A 47 9.34 4.64 4.16
N THR A 48 10.43 4.70 3.41
CA THR A 48 10.44 5.08 2.00
C THR A 48 10.68 3.82 1.16
N ILE A 49 9.77 3.56 0.23
CA ILE A 49 9.87 2.47 -0.75
C ILE A 49 10.00 3.08 -2.13
N ASP A 50 11.09 2.78 -2.84
CA ASP A 50 11.32 3.18 -4.23
C ASP A 50 11.39 1.95 -5.14
N LEU A 51 10.51 1.92 -6.14
CA LEU A 51 10.53 0.93 -7.20
C LEU A 51 10.77 1.60 -8.55
N ASN A 52 11.91 1.32 -9.18
CA ASN A 52 12.14 1.77 -10.55
C ASN A 52 11.33 0.90 -11.53
N CYS A 53 10.33 1.51 -12.17
CA CYS A 53 9.28 0.78 -12.89
C CYS A 53 8.64 1.60 -14.01
N GLY A 54 8.22 0.95 -15.09
CA GLY A 54 7.44 1.57 -16.16
C GLY A 54 6.03 1.98 -15.73
N ARG A 55 5.46 2.98 -16.39
CA ARG A 55 4.07 3.44 -16.17
C ARG A 55 3.25 3.30 -17.44
N LYS A 56 2.35 2.32 -17.45
CA LYS A 56 1.33 2.14 -18.49
C LYS A 56 0.08 1.61 -17.80
N GLY A 57 -1.00 2.39 -17.81
CA GLY A 57 -2.23 2.02 -17.11
C GLY A 57 -2.86 0.77 -17.70
N ASP A 58 -3.29 -0.14 -16.84
CA ASP A 58 -3.99 -1.36 -17.23
C ASP A 58 -5.10 -1.66 -16.21
N LYS A 59 -6.29 -1.93 -16.75
CA LYS A 59 -7.47 -2.26 -15.96
C LYS A 59 -7.30 -3.61 -15.24
N SER A 60 -6.69 -4.59 -15.91
CA SER A 60 -6.48 -5.92 -15.33
C SER A 60 -5.53 -5.90 -14.13
N VAL A 61 -4.57 -4.97 -14.11
CA VAL A 61 -3.68 -4.75 -12.95
C VAL A 61 -4.48 -4.19 -11.77
N ALA A 62 -5.38 -3.24 -12.02
CA ALA A 62 -6.26 -2.67 -10.99
C ALA A 62 -7.26 -3.68 -10.42
N GLU A 63 -7.85 -4.52 -11.28
CA GLU A 63 -8.74 -5.61 -10.86
C GLU A 63 -8.00 -6.63 -9.99
N LYS A 64 -6.79 -7.04 -10.39
CA LYS A 64 -5.95 -7.96 -9.60
C LYS A 64 -5.56 -7.36 -8.25
N PHE A 65 -5.17 -6.10 -8.20
CA PHE A 65 -4.86 -5.38 -6.95
C PHE A 65 -6.07 -5.32 -6.01
N THR A 66 -7.25 -5.02 -6.55
CA THR A 66 -8.48 -4.96 -5.76
C THR A 66 -8.85 -6.34 -5.22
N ASN A 67 -8.74 -7.37 -6.04
CA ASN A 67 -9.06 -8.74 -5.65
C ASN A 67 -8.10 -9.28 -4.58
N ILE A 68 -6.79 -9.08 -4.74
CA ILE A 68 -5.79 -9.56 -3.76
C ILE A 68 -5.89 -8.80 -2.42
N SER A 69 -6.46 -7.61 -2.44
CA SER A 69 -6.70 -6.79 -1.24
C SER A 69 -7.97 -7.21 -0.48
N GLY A 70 -8.82 -8.08 -1.03
CA GLY A 70 -10.10 -8.47 -0.41
C GLY A 70 -11.34 -7.78 -1.02
N GLY A 71 -11.17 -6.99 -2.08
CA GLY A 71 -12.24 -6.30 -2.78
C GLY A 71 -12.20 -4.78 -2.63
N GLY A 72 -13.17 -4.10 -3.24
CA GLY A 72 -13.13 -2.64 -3.33
C GLY A 72 -13.32 -1.87 -2.02
N ALA A 73 -13.89 -2.52 -1.01
CA ALA A 73 -13.96 -1.97 0.35
C ALA A 73 -12.61 -2.03 1.09
N HIS A 74 -11.59 -2.65 0.50
CA HIS A 74 -10.30 -2.95 1.11
C HIS A 74 -9.11 -2.27 0.41
N VAL A 75 -9.40 -1.28 -0.43
CA VAL A 75 -8.40 -0.44 -1.09
C VAL A 75 -8.69 1.01 -0.81
N PHE A 76 -7.65 1.84 -0.77
CA PHE A 76 -7.79 3.25 -0.47
C PHE A 76 -6.69 4.08 -1.11
N SER A 77 -7.04 5.28 -1.58
CA SER A 77 -6.11 6.33 -1.96
C SER A 77 -6.54 7.65 -1.28
N PRO A 78 -5.67 8.27 -0.45
CA PRO A 78 -5.97 9.53 0.24
C PRO A 78 -6.39 10.68 -0.69
N ASN A 79 -5.94 10.66 -1.94
CA ASN A 79 -6.17 11.73 -2.91
C ASN A 79 -7.16 11.35 -4.03
N SER A 80 -7.79 10.18 -3.94
CA SER A 80 -8.87 9.82 -4.87
C SER A 80 -10.18 10.44 -4.38
N THR A 81 -10.47 11.65 -4.86
CA THR A 81 -11.70 12.39 -4.49
C THR A 81 -12.93 11.95 -5.28
N LYS A 82 -12.75 11.15 -6.35
CA LYS A 82 -13.82 10.75 -7.26
C LYS A 82 -14.01 9.24 -7.36
N ASP A 83 -12.93 8.48 -7.23
CA ASP A 83 -12.99 7.03 -7.42
C ASP A 83 -12.81 6.33 -6.08
N GLU A 84 -13.80 5.55 -5.67
CA GLU A 84 -13.71 4.66 -4.51
C GLU A 84 -12.76 3.48 -4.76
N ASN A 85 -12.38 3.23 -6.03
CA ASN A 85 -11.57 2.11 -6.47
C ASN A 85 -10.67 2.51 -7.65
N PRO A 86 -9.47 1.92 -7.80
CA PRO A 86 -8.64 2.22 -8.96
C PRO A 86 -9.27 1.65 -10.24
N SER A 87 -9.49 2.49 -11.24
CA SER A 87 -9.96 2.05 -12.57
C SER A 87 -8.83 1.46 -13.43
N GLN A 88 -7.61 1.97 -13.25
CA GLN A 88 -6.38 1.51 -13.89
C GLN A 88 -5.19 1.75 -12.96
N LEU A 89 -4.28 0.78 -12.92
CA LEU A 89 -2.98 0.89 -12.25
C LEU A 89 -1.87 0.65 -13.25
N ASN A 90 -0.71 1.25 -13.00
CA ASN A 90 0.51 0.97 -13.74
C ASN A 90 1.16 -0.33 -13.26
N PHE A 91 1.17 -0.54 -11.94
CA PHE A 91 1.61 -1.76 -11.27
C PHE A 91 1.08 -1.80 -9.84
N TYR A 92 1.21 -2.95 -9.18
CA TYR A 92 1.17 -3.07 -7.73
C TYR A 92 2.20 -4.11 -7.25
N PHE A 93 2.55 -4.04 -5.97
CA PHE A 93 3.34 -5.07 -5.31
C PHE A 93 2.95 -5.22 -3.84
N GLY A 94 3.33 -6.35 -3.24
CA GLY A 94 3.09 -6.67 -1.83
C GLY A 94 4.27 -6.29 -0.94
N ILE A 95 3.96 -5.85 0.26
CA ILE A 95 4.89 -5.65 1.36
C ILE A 95 4.41 -6.38 2.61
N LEU A 96 5.36 -6.93 3.36
CA LEU A 96 5.17 -7.49 4.67
C LEU A 96 5.61 -6.45 5.70
N VAL A 97 4.67 -5.97 6.50
CA VAL A 97 4.88 -4.95 7.52
C VAL A 97 4.88 -5.59 8.90
N GLU A 98 5.94 -5.38 9.67
CA GLU A 98 6.03 -5.75 11.08
C GLU A 98 5.68 -4.53 11.95
N PHE A 99 4.60 -4.63 12.71
CA PHE A 99 4.24 -3.66 13.75
C PHE A 99 4.70 -4.17 15.11
N ASN A 100 5.17 -3.27 15.97
CA ASN A 100 5.41 -3.51 17.39
C ASN A 100 4.43 -2.69 18.22
N LEU A 101 3.51 -3.39 18.90
CA LEU A 101 2.55 -2.80 19.81
C LEU A 101 2.88 -3.33 21.22
N GLU A 102 3.37 -2.44 22.08
CA GLU A 102 3.67 -2.77 23.48
C GLU A 102 4.59 -3.99 23.66
N GLY A 103 5.55 -4.18 22.75
CA GLY A 103 6.51 -5.29 22.78
C GLY A 103 6.04 -6.55 22.05
N LYS A 104 4.80 -6.59 21.54
CA LYS A 104 4.27 -7.69 20.72
C LYS A 104 4.41 -7.37 19.23
N LYS A 105 4.80 -8.39 18.46
CA LYS A 105 4.99 -8.28 17.01
C LYS A 105 3.76 -8.76 16.25
N TYR A 106 3.33 -7.96 15.27
CA TYR A 106 2.23 -8.29 14.38
C TYR A 106 2.68 -8.13 12.94
N MET A 107 2.40 -9.15 12.12
CA MET A 107 2.83 -9.21 10.73
C MET A 107 1.62 -9.03 9.81
N MET A 108 1.73 -8.13 8.84
CA MET A 108 0.64 -7.83 7.92
C MET A 108 1.11 -7.74 6.48
N ASN A 109 0.37 -8.38 5.59
CA ASN A 109 0.52 -8.16 4.15
C ASN A 109 -0.30 -6.94 3.74
N LEU A 110 0.37 -5.95 3.16
CA LEU A 110 -0.26 -4.82 2.49
C LEU A 110 0.19 -4.80 1.03
N TYR A 111 -0.62 -4.21 0.17
CA TYR A 111 -0.32 -4.04 -1.25
C TYR A 111 -0.29 -2.56 -1.59
N LEU A 112 0.72 -2.15 -2.34
CA LEU A 112 0.89 -0.78 -2.80
C LEU A 112 0.71 -0.74 -4.32
N GLY A 113 -0.25 0.06 -4.78
CA GLY A 113 -0.60 0.21 -6.20
C GLY A 113 -0.31 1.62 -6.70
N GLN A 114 0.34 1.75 -7.85
CA GLN A 114 0.65 3.05 -8.45
C GLN A 114 -0.36 3.34 -9.58
N GLY A 115 -1.14 4.41 -9.44
CA GLY A 115 -2.24 4.79 -10.33
C GLY A 115 -1.80 5.44 -11.64
N HIS A 116 -2.65 5.33 -12.66
CA HIS A 116 -2.34 5.83 -14.02
C HIS A 116 -2.61 7.33 -14.23
N GLN A 117 -3.72 7.85 -13.71
CA GLN A 117 -4.35 9.11 -14.14
C GLN A 117 -3.65 10.40 -13.63
N VAL A 118 -2.98 10.35 -12.47
CA VAL A 118 -2.37 11.53 -11.85
C VAL A 118 -0.92 11.18 -11.48
N ARG A 119 0.02 12.10 -11.75
CA ARG A 119 1.40 11.97 -11.26
C ARG A 119 1.35 11.78 -9.74
N ASN A 120 1.85 10.64 -9.27
CA ASN A 120 1.82 10.22 -7.87
C ASN A 120 0.39 10.07 -7.34
N ASN A 121 -0.28 8.98 -7.72
CA ASN A 121 -1.51 8.53 -7.07
C ASN A 121 -1.26 7.11 -6.54
N TRP A 122 -0.94 6.99 -5.26
CA TRP A 122 -0.71 5.70 -4.64
C TRP A 122 -1.98 5.18 -3.97
N TRP A 123 -2.15 3.87 -4.07
CA TRP A 123 -3.20 3.09 -3.44
C TRP A 123 -2.57 2.14 -2.43
N ILE A 124 -3.24 1.97 -1.30
CA ILE A 124 -2.93 0.95 -0.29
C ILE A 124 -4.10 -0.01 -0.20
N GLY A 125 -3.82 -1.30 -0.07
CA GLY A 125 -4.86 -2.32 0.08
C GLY A 125 -4.40 -3.52 0.91
N GLY A 126 -5.36 -4.30 1.37
CA GLY A 126 -5.13 -5.53 2.13
C GLY A 126 -6.37 -5.95 2.91
N ASN A 127 -6.44 -7.22 3.31
CA ASN A 127 -7.64 -7.82 3.92
C ASN A 127 -8.14 -7.11 5.19
N PHE A 128 -7.25 -6.38 5.89
CA PHE A 128 -7.56 -5.63 7.10
C PHE A 128 -7.51 -4.11 6.90
N VAL A 129 -7.45 -3.66 5.65
CA VAL A 129 -7.74 -2.28 5.25
C VAL A 129 -9.24 -2.20 5.02
N PHE A 130 -9.90 -1.19 5.58
CA PHE A 130 -11.34 -0.97 5.41
C PHE A 130 -11.61 0.49 5.08
N GLN A 131 -12.19 0.73 3.90
CA GLN A 131 -12.62 2.04 3.48
C GLN A 131 -14.09 2.28 3.86
N GLY A 132 -14.36 3.49 4.34
CA GLY A 132 -15.69 4.07 4.51
C GLY A 132 -15.79 5.38 3.74
N LYS A 133 -16.95 6.04 3.80
CA LYS A 133 -17.16 7.33 3.13
C LYS A 133 -16.17 8.38 3.66
N GLY A 134 -15.14 8.69 2.86
CA GLY A 134 -14.14 9.71 3.16
C GLY A 134 -13.14 9.33 4.27
N SER A 135 -13.04 8.06 4.66
CA SER A 135 -12.08 7.59 5.66
C SER A 135 -11.64 6.17 5.37
N CYS A 136 -10.44 5.81 5.84
CA CYS A 136 -9.95 4.45 5.77
C CYS A 136 -9.25 4.09 7.07
N ILE A 137 -9.37 2.84 7.47
CA ILE A 137 -8.67 2.27 8.62
C ILE A 137 -7.85 1.05 8.23
N LEU A 138 -6.82 0.79 9.02
CA LEU A 138 -6.07 -0.46 9.07
C LEU A 138 -6.28 -1.07 10.45
N CYS A 139 -6.80 -2.29 10.50
CA CYS A 139 -6.93 -3.06 11.75
C CYS A 139 -5.72 -3.99 11.90
N ILE A 140 -4.93 -3.81 12.96
CA ILE A 140 -3.94 -4.80 13.37
C ILE A 140 -4.69 -5.89 14.13
N VAL A 141 -4.56 -7.14 13.67
CA VAL A 141 -5.23 -8.28 14.28
C VAL A 141 -4.25 -9.30 14.81
N SER A 142 -4.58 -9.95 15.92
CA SER A 142 -3.90 -11.16 16.38
C SER A 142 -4.41 -12.38 15.60
N LEU A 143 -3.50 -13.31 15.32
CA LEU A 143 -3.84 -14.62 14.75
C LEU A 143 -3.53 -15.71 15.79
N PRO A 144 -4.37 -16.75 15.91
CA PRO A 144 -5.48 -17.11 15.00
C PRO A 144 -6.87 -16.59 15.41
N ASP A 145 -7.03 -16.00 16.59
CA ASP A 145 -8.33 -15.64 17.17
C ASP A 145 -9.02 -14.42 16.50
N GLY A 146 -8.27 -13.63 15.72
CA GLY A 146 -8.81 -12.54 14.92
C GLY A 146 -9.19 -11.31 15.74
N MET A 147 -8.68 -11.19 16.98
CA MET A 147 -8.94 -10.03 17.83
C MET A 147 -8.26 -8.80 17.25
N ILE A 148 -8.95 -7.66 17.30
CA ILE A 148 -8.39 -6.37 16.87
C ILE A 148 -7.56 -5.81 18.02
N GLU A 149 -6.27 -5.60 17.77
CA GLU A 149 -5.28 -5.16 18.74
C GLU A 149 -5.03 -3.65 18.63
N MET A 150 -5.15 -3.10 17.42
CA MET A 150 -4.99 -1.66 17.16
C MET A 150 -5.76 -1.27 15.91
N ILE A 151 -6.27 -0.04 15.89
CA ILE A 151 -6.88 0.57 14.71
C ILE A 151 -6.10 1.83 14.35
N TYR A 152 -5.56 1.86 13.14
CA TYR A 152 -4.97 3.06 12.56
C TYR A 152 -5.93 3.70 11.58
N LYS A 153 -6.13 5.01 11.68
CA LYS A 153 -6.71 5.80 10.59
C LYS A 153 -5.64 6.06 9.55
N ILE A 154 -5.92 5.69 8.31
CA ILE A 154 -5.05 5.97 7.16
C ILE A 154 -5.40 7.37 6.63
N LYS A 155 -4.39 8.24 6.61
CA LYS A 155 -4.41 9.53 5.92
C LYS A 155 -3.22 9.61 4.97
N GLY A 156 -3.04 10.74 4.29
CA GLY A 156 -1.83 10.97 3.49
C GLY A 156 -2.09 11.89 2.31
N GLY A 157 -1.21 11.80 1.32
CA GLY A 157 -1.26 12.59 0.11
C GLY A 157 -0.99 11.74 -1.12
N VAL A 158 -0.48 12.40 -2.16
CA VAL A 158 -0.16 11.81 -3.46
C VAL A 158 0.87 10.67 -3.42
N SER A 159 1.85 10.76 -2.50
CA SER A 159 3.02 9.90 -2.46
C SER A 159 3.23 9.17 -1.13
N GLY A 160 2.22 9.10 -0.26
CA GLY A 160 2.42 8.42 1.00
C GLY A 160 1.19 8.33 1.88
N PHE A 161 1.32 7.46 2.89
CA PHE A 161 0.30 7.10 3.85
C PHE A 161 0.79 7.38 5.26
N GLU A 162 -0.05 7.99 6.07
CA GLU A 162 0.18 8.19 7.50
C GLU A 162 -0.79 7.34 8.30
N LEU A 163 -0.25 6.47 9.14
CA LEU A 163 -1.03 5.60 10.02
C LEU A 163 -1.07 6.22 11.42
N ASN A 164 -2.19 6.85 11.74
CA ASN A 164 -2.40 7.50 13.04
C ASN A 164 -3.30 6.62 13.90
N SER A 165 -2.89 6.34 15.14
CA SER A 165 -3.74 5.59 16.08
C SER A 165 -5.09 6.29 16.19
N TRP A 166 -6.18 5.52 16.10
CA TRP A 166 -7.54 6.07 16.21
C TRP A 166 -7.83 6.59 17.62
N LEU A 167 -7.19 6.04 18.64
CA LEU A 167 -7.50 6.28 20.05
C LEU A 167 -6.63 7.35 20.73
N ASN A 168 -5.81 8.08 19.98
CA ASN A 168 -4.95 9.16 20.50
C ASN A 168 -5.31 10.52 19.91
#